data_AF-A0A8T2TR13-F1
#
_entry.id   AF-A0A8T2TR13-F1
#
_cell.length_a   1.000
_cell.length_b   1.000
_cell.length_c   1.000
_cell.angle_alpha   90.00
_cell.angle_beta   90.00
_cell.angle_gamma   90.00
#
_symmetry.space_group_name_H-M   'P 1'
#
loop_
_entity.id
_entity.type
_entity.pdbx_description
1 polymer ?
#
loop_
_entity_poly.entity_id
_entity_poly.type
_entity_poly.pdbx_seq_one_letter_code
_entity_poly.pdbx_strand_id
1 'polypeptide(L)'
;MRMKAYRREAMQRQYAQELEDEEKYFQIDHEVMYKKGDPGTVEGIVRDHSTVGYFVTLPNKREGFLACSQLGCSGGIPLLKRLYKVGDEITVRAEIVGDGGRDRLYTRKDS
;
A
#
# COMPACT_ATOMS: atom_id res chain seq x y z
N MET A 1 23.86 22.53 -30.78
CA MET A 1 23.35 22.90 -29.43
C MET A 1 22.92 21.64 -28.68
N ARG A 2 23.76 21.18 -27.72
CA ARG A 2 23.65 19.90 -26.99
C ARG A 2 23.06 20.06 -25.58
N MET A 3 22.40 21.19 -25.30
CA MET A 3 21.89 21.54 -23.96
C MET A 3 20.54 20.89 -23.61
N LYS A 4 19.74 20.47 -24.59
CA LYS A 4 18.43 19.85 -24.33
C LYS A 4 18.52 18.41 -23.81
N ALA A 5 19.58 17.68 -24.17
CA ALA A 5 19.80 16.31 -23.69
C ALA A 5 20.21 16.28 -22.21
N TYR A 6 21.09 17.20 -21.80
CA TYR A 6 21.66 17.24 -20.44
C TYR A 6 20.61 17.57 -19.36
N ARG A 7 19.67 18.48 -19.65
CA ARG A 7 18.55 18.77 -18.73
C ARG A 7 17.63 17.56 -18.53
N ARG A 8 17.49 16.70 -19.54
CA ARG A 8 16.60 15.54 -19.49
C ARG A 8 17.20 14.40 -18.65
N GLU A 9 18.50 14.15 -18.80
CA GLU A 9 19.22 13.14 -18.01
C GLU A 9 19.37 13.56 -16.53
N ALA A 10 19.61 14.85 -16.26
CA ALA A 10 19.68 15.36 -14.90
C ALA A 10 18.33 15.25 -14.17
N MET A 11 17.22 15.59 -14.85
CA MET A 11 15.86 15.45 -14.32
C MET A 11 15.50 13.99 -14.07
N GLN A 12 15.86 13.08 -14.98
CA GLN A 12 15.61 11.64 -14.80
C GLN A 12 16.41 11.04 -13.65
N ARG A 13 17.66 11.47 -13.46
CA ARG A 13 18.46 11.04 -12.30
C ARG A 13 17.93 11.58 -10.98
N GLN A 14 17.50 12.84 -10.96
CA GLN A 14 16.85 13.42 -9.78
C GLN A 14 15.58 12.65 -9.42
N TYR A 15 14.71 12.39 -10.40
CA TYR A 15 13.49 11.61 -10.18
C TYR A 15 13.77 10.17 -9.73
N ALA A 16 14.80 9.52 -10.29
CA ALA A 16 15.22 8.19 -9.86
C ALA A 16 15.78 8.19 -8.42
N GLN A 17 16.56 9.22 -8.04
CA GLN A 17 17.05 9.38 -6.67
C GLN A 17 15.91 9.66 -5.69
N GLU A 18 14.95 10.52 -6.05
CA GLU A 18 13.78 10.82 -5.21
C GLU A 18 12.93 9.58 -4.96
N LEU A 19 12.69 8.75 -6.00
CA LEU A 19 12.04 7.45 -5.88
C LEU A 19 12.84 6.49 -4.99
N GLU A 20 14.16 6.39 -5.18
CA GLU A 20 15.01 5.54 -4.34
C GLU A 20 15.00 5.99 -2.88
N ASP A 21 15.00 7.30 -2.61
CA ASP A 21 14.95 7.85 -1.26
C ASP A 21 13.57 7.65 -0.62
N GLU A 22 12.48 7.88 -1.34
CA GLU A 22 11.13 7.50 -0.89
C GLU A 22 11.09 5.99 -0.58
N GLU A 23 11.56 5.13 -1.48
CA GLU A 23 11.58 3.68 -1.24
C GLU A 23 12.44 3.25 -0.05
N LYS A 24 13.49 4.02 0.28
CA LYS A 24 14.43 3.69 1.36
C LYS A 24 13.97 4.18 2.72
N TYR A 25 13.38 5.37 2.78
CA TYR A 25 12.94 6.02 4.02
C TYR A 25 11.45 5.85 4.30
N PHE A 26 10.66 5.37 3.34
CA PHE A 26 9.25 5.09 3.57
C PHE A 26 9.11 3.97 4.60
N GLN A 27 8.69 4.36 5.79
CA GLN A 27 8.32 3.46 6.86
C GLN A 27 6.83 3.63 7.10
N ILE A 28 6.16 2.50 7.26
CA ILE A 28 4.78 2.47 7.73
C ILE A 28 4.76 3.00 9.17
N ASP A 29 4.01 4.07 9.41
CA ASP A 29 3.72 4.54 10.75
C ASP A 29 2.79 3.56 11.47
N HIS A 30 3.39 2.61 12.18
CA HIS A 30 2.66 1.62 12.98
C HIS A 30 1.81 2.22 14.12
N GLU A 31 2.00 3.49 14.47
CA GLU A 31 1.19 4.20 15.48
C GLU A 31 -0.21 4.55 14.98
N VAL A 32 -0.33 4.93 13.70
CA VAL A 32 -1.61 5.27 13.08
C VAL A 32 -2.30 4.06 12.46
N MET A 33 -1.67 2.88 12.50
CA MET A 33 -2.25 1.66 11.96
C MET A 33 -3.10 0.89 12.97
N TYR A 34 -4.07 0.15 12.46
CA TYR A 34 -4.83 -0.82 13.24
C TYR A 34 -3.92 -1.93 13.78
N LYS A 35 -4.10 -2.27 15.05
CA LYS A 35 -3.39 -3.36 15.72
C LYS A 35 -4.34 -4.54 15.92
N LYS A 36 -3.76 -5.74 16.00
CA LYS A 36 -4.48 -6.96 16.33
C LYS A 36 -5.30 -6.76 17.61
N GLY A 37 -6.62 -6.88 17.50
CA GLY A 37 -7.56 -6.72 18.61
C GLY A 37 -8.26 -5.35 18.71
N ASP A 38 -7.98 -4.41 17.81
CA ASP A 38 -8.76 -3.17 17.73
C ASP A 38 -10.23 -3.47 17.34
N PRO A 39 -11.22 -2.78 17.94
CA PRO A 39 -12.64 -3.06 17.69
C PRO A 39 -13.01 -2.76 16.23
N GLY A 40 -13.65 -3.74 15.58
CA GLY A 40 -14.05 -3.64 14.17
C GLY A 40 -12.91 -3.89 13.17
N THR A 41 -11.78 -4.43 13.62
CA THR A 41 -10.72 -4.90 12.73
C THR A 41 -10.84 -6.38 12.43
N VAL A 42 -10.26 -6.79 11.30
CA VAL A 42 -10.26 -8.14 10.77
C VAL A 42 -8.84 -8.47 10.32
N GLU A 43 -8.43 -9.70 10.56
CA GLU A 43 -7.13 -10.21 10.13
C GLU A 43 -7.29 -10.72 8.72
N GLY A 44 -6.58 -10.12 7.77
CA GLY A 44 -6.61 -10.50 6.38
C GLY A 44 -5.25 -11.03 5.94
N ILE A 45 -5.25 -12.01 5.03
CA ILE A 45 -4.03 -12.55 4.44
C ILE A 45 -3.83 -11.89 3.08
N VAL A 46 -2.66 -11.29 2.85
CA VAL A 46 -2.32 -10.71 1.54
C VAL A 46 -2.24 -11.83 0.51
N ARG A 47 -3.17 -11.82 -0.45
CA ARG A 47 -3.23 -12.79 -1.54
C ARG A 47 -2.40 -12.35 -2.74
N ASP A 48 -2.43 -11.06 -3.06
CA ASP A 48 -1.70 -10.52 -4.19
C ASP A 48 -1.42 -9.02 -4.02
N HIS A 49 -0.47 -8.50 -4.80
CA HIS A 49 -0.10 -7.08 -4.83
C HIS A 49 -0.21 -6.54 -6.26
N SER A 50 -0.71 -5.32 -6.38
CA SER A 50 -0.86 -4.59 -7.65
C SER A 50 -0.13 -3.25 -7.57
N THR A 51 -0.03 -2.53 -8.68
CA THR A 51 0.57 -1.18 -8.72
C THR A 51 -0.12 -0.18 -7.79
N VAL A 52 -1.42 -0.40 -7.54
CA VAL A 52 -2.33 0.52 -6.85
C VAL A 52 -2.68 0.08 -5.43
N GLY A 53 -2.24 -1.09 -4.97
CA GLY A 53 -2.64 -1.63 -3.67
C GLY A 53 -2.48 -3.14 -3.53
N TYR A 54 -3.07 -3.72 -2.49
CA TYR A 54 -3.06 -5.16 -2.20
C TYR A 54 -4.44 -5.76 -2.24
N PHE A 55 -4.49 -7.01 -2.70
CA PHE A 55 -5.64 -7.88 -2.54
C PHE A 55 -5.44 -8.74 -1.31
N VAL A 56 -6.41 -8.71 -0.42
CA VAL A 56 -6.33 -9.36 0.89
C VAL A 56 -7.57 -10.22 1.06
N THR A 57 -7.38 -11.47 1.43
CA THR A 57 -8.47 -12.40 1.72
C THR A 57 -8.81 -12.32 3.19
N LEU A 58 -10.09 -12.03 3.46
CA LEU A 58 -10.66 -11.95 4.80
C LEU A 58 -11.15 -13.33 5.26
N PRO A 59 -11.23 -13.61 6.57
CA PRO A 59 -11.69 -14.89 7.13
C PRO A 59 -13.15 -15.20 6.75
N ASN A 60 -13.93 -14.18 6.40
CA ASN A 60 -15.32 -14.30 5.99
C ASN A 60 -15.50 -14.80 4.54
N LYS A 61 -14.43 -15.34 3.91
CA LYS A 61 -14.36 -15.71 2.48
C LYS A 61 -14.63 -14.54 1.53
N ARG A 62 -14.51 -13.30 2.02
CA ARG A 62 -14.64 -12.07 1.23
C ARG A 62 -13.25 -11.62 0.79
N GLU A 63 -13.20 -10.93 -0.34
CA GLU A 63 -11.98 -10.29 -0.83
C GLU A 63 -12.04 -8.81 -0.52
N GLY A 64 -10.96 -8.29 0.04
CA GLY A 64 -10.81 -6.87 0.32
C GLY A 64 -9.70 -6.29 -0.54
N PHE A 65 -9.88 -5.04 -0.95
CA PHE A 65 -8.85 -4.28 -1.65
C PHE A 65 -8.32 -3.18 -0.73
N LEU A 66 -7.01 -3.22 -0.49
CA LEU A 66 -6.27 -2.23 0.27
C LEU A 66 -5.54 -1.28 -0.67
N ALA A 67 -5.98 -0.03 -0.76
CA ALA A 67 -5.34 0.97 -1.60
C ALA A 67 -3.97 1.40 -1.03
N CYS A 68 -2.98 1.67 -1.89
CA CYS A 68 -1.66 2.13 -1.44
C CYS A 68 -1.71 3.48 -0.70
N SER A 69 -2.69 4.33 -1.02
CA SER A 69 -2.92 5.60 -0.31
C SER A 69 -3.26 5.40 1.17
N GLN A 70 -3.86 4.27 1.54
CA GLN A 70 -4.14 3.92 2.94
C GLN A 70 -2.90 3.54 3.74
N LEU A 71 -1.82 3.17 3.02
CA LEU A 71 -0.52 2.91 3.62
C LEU A 71 0.32 4.17 3.74
N GLY A 72 -0.09 5.28 3.12
CA GLY A 72 0.70 6.50 2.99
C GLY A 72 1.64 6.49 1.78
N CYS A 73 1.57 5.47 0.93
CA CYS A 73 2.44 5.36 -0.24
C CYS A 73 1.87 6.10 -1.45
N SER A 74 2.75 6.76 -2.21
CA SER A 74 2.46 7.35 -3.53
C SER A 74 2.14 6.30 -4.62
N GLY A 75 2.41 5.01 -4.33
CA GLY A 75 2.18 3.88 -5.24
C GLY A 75 3.48 3.39 -5.88
N GLY A 76 3.48 2.15 -6.38
CA GLY A 76 4.67 1.55 -6.99
C GLY A 76 4.87 0.09 -6.59
N ILE A 77 5.05 -0.77 -7.59
CA ILE A 77 5.30 -2.22 -7.40
C ILE A 77 6.49 -2.50 -6.47
N PRO A 78 7.67 -1.88 -6.62
CA PRO A 78 8.84 -2.26 -5.82
C PRO A 78 8.69 -1.86 -4.34
N LEU A 79 8.11 -0.68 -4.06
CA LEU A 79 7.79 -0.22 -2.71
C LEU A 79 6.76 -1.14 -2.04
N LEU A 80 5.66 -1.47 -2.73
CA LEU A 80 4.64 -2.38 -2.21
C LEU A 80 5.24 -3.78 -1.95
N LYS A 81 5.96 -4.34 -2.91
CA LYS A 81 6.62 -5.65 -2.75
C LYS A 81 7.61 -5.70 -1.58
N ARG A 82 8.15 -4.56 -1.16
CA ARG A 82 9.02 -4.42 0.02
C ARG A 82 8.22 -4.32 1.33
N LEU A 83 7.05 -3.69 1.32
CA LEU A 83 6.22 -3.49 2.51
C LEU A 83 5.54 -4.77 2.99
N TYR A 84 4.78 -5.43 2.11
CA TYR A 84 4.07 -6.66 2.43
C TYR A 84 4.30 -7.72 1.36
N LYS A 85 4.54 -8.94 1.80
CA LYS A 85 4.66 -10.11 0.93
C LYS A 85 3.32 -10.82 0.82
N VAL A 86 3.16 -11.55 -0.28
CA VAL A 86 2.04 -12.48 -0.44
C VAL A 86 2.15 -13.55 0.65
N GLY A 87 1.07 -13.73 1.40
CA GLY A 87 1.00 -14.62 2.56
C GLY A 87 1.15 -13.91 3.91
N ASP A 88 1.51 -12.61 3.93
CA ASP A 88 1.60 -11.86 5.19
C ASP A 88 0.20 -11.60 5.76
N GLU A 89 0.09 -11.73 7.08
CA GLU A 89 -1.11 -11.44 7.83
C GLU A 89 -1.12 -9.97 8.24
N ILE A 90 -2.18 -9.25 7.88
CA ILE A 90 -2.32 -7.83 8.18
C ILE A 90 -3.64 -7.57 8.91
N THR A 91 -3.62 -6.68 9.89
CA THR A 91 -4.84 -6.23 10.57
C THR A 91 -5.39 -5.02 9.83
N VAL A 92 -6.60 -5.16 9.30
CA VAL A 92 -7.28 -4.13 8.53
C VAL A 92 -8.71 -3.96 8.99
N ARG A 93 -9.30 -2.80 8.78
CA ARG A 93 -10.74 -2.61 8.92
C ARG A 93 -11.38 -2.77 7.56
N ALA A 94 -12.32 -3.71 7.45
CA ALA A 94 -13.12 -3.90 6.24
C ALA A 94 -14.41 -3.10 6.31
N GLU A 95 -14.65 -2.26 5.32
CA GLU A 95 -15.94 -1.63 5.08
C GLU A 95 -16.62 -2.32 3.91
N ILE A 96 -17.83 -2.83 4.17
CA ILE A 96 -18.64 -3.51 3.16
C ILE A 96 -19.17 -2.46 2.19
N VAL A 97 -18.61 -2.44 0.99
CA VAL A 97 -19.04 -1.51 -0.07
C VAL A 97 -19.93 -2.27 -1.03
N GLY A 98 -21.17 -2.46 -0.59
CA GLY A 98 -22.23 -3.13 -1.36
C GLY A 98 -22.11 -4.66 -1.42
N ASP A 99 -22.90 -5.24 -2.31
CA ASP A 99 -23.12 -6.69 -2.43
C ASP A 99 -22.14 -7.37 -3.42
N GLY A 100 -21.20 -6.60 -3.99
CA GLY A 100 -20.27 -7.06 -5.03
C GLY A 100 -19.09 -7.90 -4.55
N GLY A 101 -19.06 -8.28 -3.26
CA GLY A 101 -18.02 -9.14 -2.68
C GLY A 101 -16.61 -8.54 -2.58
N ARG A 102 -16.45 -7.24 -2.88
CA ARG A 102 -15.19 -6.50 -2.78
C ARG A 102 -15.30 -5.42 -1.71
N ASP A 103 -14.67 -5.68 -0.57
CA ASP A 103 -14.69 -4.75 0.56
C ASP A 103 -13.54 -3.73 0.45
N ARG A 104 -13.78 -2.49 0.88
CA ARG A 104 -12.69 -1.52 1.02
C ARG A 104 -11.97 -1.79 2.32
N LEU A 105 -10.66 -1.89 2.25
CA LEU A 105 -9.81 -2.10 3.42
C LEU A 105 -9.11 -0.81 3.81
N TYR A 106 -9.08 -0.58 5.12
CA TYR A 106 -8.41 0.56 5.72
C TYR A 106 -7.38 0.03 6.73
N THR A 107 -6.12 0.39 6.54
CA THR A 107 -5.03 0.10 7.48
C THR A 107 -4.83 1.22 8.49
N ARG A 108 -5.11 2.46 8.07
CA ARG A 108 -4.92 3.65 8.89
C ARG A 108 -6.18 3.91 9.71
N LYS A 109 -5.99 4.25 10.98
CA LYS A 109 -7.01 4.86 11.82
C LYS A 109 -7.20 6.28 11.28
N ASP A 110 -8.24 6.51 10.49
CA ASP A 110 -8.69 7.88 10.27
C ASP A 110 -9.16 8.41 11.64
N SER A 111 -8.42 9.40 12.15
CA SER A 111 -8.69 10.07 13.43
C SER A 111 -9.94 10.91 13.37
#